data_AF-A0A2H4U6H3-F1
#
_entry.id   AF-A0A2H4U6H3-F1
#
_cell.length_a   1.000
_cell.length_b   1.000
_cell.length_c   1.000
_cell.angle_alpha   90.00
_cell.angle_beta   90.00
_cell.angle_gamma   90.00
#
_symmetry.space_group_name_H-M   'P 1'
#
loop_
_entity.id
_entity.type
_entity.pdbx_description
1 polymer ?
#
loop_
_entity_poly.entity_id
_entity_poly.type
_entity_poly.pdbx_seq_one_letter_code
_entity_poly.pdbx_strand_id
1 'polypeptide(L)'
;MIDGDRGKNYPKQDEFTEDGFCLFLNAKNVTDNGFNFETKMFISQEKDEILKKGKLQRGDVILTTRGTVGNVAFYSENIPFDNIRINSGMLILRSKSELSNKFLYYVLKSDFFKKQIYTFKSGTAQPQLPISSLNHMKFYLPKINIQKKIVTILSNIDKKIKVLEEINKNLLSIADAVFKKEFRNFEGYSEDDLITSDFGLIPKDWYYNTLDEISDVAIGKTPPRKETWWFSEKEGVKWVSIKDLGNSGTYVFETSEYLTEEAIEKFNVKLIPEDTIILSFKLTVGRLGITTEEMVTNEAIAHFKLDENSLISKEYLYLYLKNFNYEELGSTSSIAKAINSKIVKKIPVLIPTNNKMEEFKKLFENIFNEIKSNQLEINSLTKLRDTLLPKLMSGEINVSKINCDLELKYNYMKYLFNQIHTPIQIRCVKIN
;
A
#
# COMPACT_ATOMS: atom_id res chain seq x y z
N MET A 1 27.00 5.15 13.63
CA MET A 1 26.66 4.95 12.21
C MET A 1 27.73 4.10 11.58
N ILE A 2 27.37 3.10 10.78
CA ILE A 2 28.31 2.19 10.11
C ILE A 2 27.92 2.15 8.62
N ASP A 3 28.87 2.45 7.74
CA ASP A 3 28.70 2.36 6.29
C ASP A 3 28.71 0.93 5.78
N GLY A 4 28.12 0.71 4.60
CA GLY A 4 28.43 -0.46 3.78
C GLY A 4 29.87 -0.42 3.24
N ASP A 5 30.41 -1.60 2.93
CA ASP A 5 31.77 -1.74 2.43
C ASP A 5 31.95 -1.09 1.04
N ARG A 6 33.19 -0.77 0.65
CA ARG A 6 33.57 -0.16 -0.64
C ARG A 6 34.98 -0.59 -1.04
N GLY A 7 35.26 -0.59 -2.34
CA GLY A 7 36.61 -0.77 -2.89
C GLY A 7 36.83 -2.14 -3.51
N LYS A 8 38.09 -2.58 -3.59
CA LYS A 8 38.51 -3.75 -4.38
C LYS A 8 37.80 -5.05 -3.99
N ASN A 9 37.46 -5.20 -2.71
CA ASN A 9 36.82 -6.40 -2.18
C ASN A 9 35.29 -6.36 -2.27
N TYR A 10 34.71 -5.26 -2.76
CA TYR A 10 33.26 -5.15 -2.92
C TYR A 10 32.74 -6.21 -3.90
N PRO A 11 31.62 -6.91 -3.63
CA PRO A 11 31.13 -7.96 -4.50
C PRO A 11 30.79 -7.45 -5.91
N LYS A 12 31.24 -8.19 -6.92
CA LYS A 12 30.92 -7.98 -8.34
C LYS A 12 29.68 -8.78 -8.74
N GLN A 13 29.16 -8.48 -9.94
CA GLN A 13 27.90 -9.05 -10.42
C GLN A 13 27.94 -10.60 -10.50
N ASP A 14 29.08 -11.15 -10.90
CA ASP A 14 29.38 -12.58 -11.02
C ASP A 14 29.61 -13.29 -9.67
N GLU A 15 29.76 -12.53 -8.59
CA GLU A 15 29.93 -13.06 -7.22
C GLU A 15 28.60 -13.14 -6.45
N PHE A 16 27.49 -12.72 -7.06
CA PHE A 16 26.15 -12.82 -6.46
C PHE A 16 25.42 -14.08 -6.91
N THR A 17 24.77 -14.73 -5.96
CA THR A 17 23.98 -15.95 -6.17
C THR A 17 22.54 -15.78 -5.67
N GLU A 18 21.63 -16.64 -6.13
CA GLU A 18 20.21 -16.64 -5.71
C GLU A 18 20.00 -17.20 -4.30
N ASP A 19 20.92 -18.05 -3.85
CA ASP A 19 21.04 -18.55 -2.48
C ASP A 19 22.48 -18.40 -1.98
N GLY A 20 22.70 -18.45 -0.67
CA GLY A 20 24.06 -18.46 -0.13
C GLY A 20 24.12 -18.13 1.34
N PHE A 21 25.34 -17.89 1.83
CA PHE A 21 25.60 -17.73 3.26
C PHE A 21 25.09 -16.38 3.80
N CYS A 22 25.35 -15.28 3.10
CA CYS A 22 25.04 -13.93 3.58
C CYS A 22 24.17 -13.17 2.57
N LEU A 23 23.01 -12.71 3.02
CA LEU A 23 22.12 -11.87 2.23
C LEU A 23 22.74 -10.48 2.07
N PHE A 24 22.97 -10.06 0.82
CA PHE A 24 23.56 -8.77 0.49
C PHE A 24 22.48 -7.79 0.00
N LEU A 25 22.07 -6.88 0.88
CA LEU A 25 20.95 -5.97 0.64
C LEU A 25 21.30 -4.89 -0.38
N ASN A 26 20.37 -4.64 -1.29
CA ASN A 26 20.37 -3.47 -2.17
C ASN A 26 19.19 -2.52 -1.84
N ALA A 27 19.15 -1.33 -2.46
CA ALA A 27 18.17 -0.30 -2.13
C ALA A 27 16.69 -0.75 -2.31
N LYS A 28 16.43 -1.77 -3.13
CA LYS A 28 15.07 -2.34 -3.30
C LYS A 28 14.64 -3.17 -2.08
N ASN A 29 15.59 -3.67 -1.29
CA ASN A 29 15.28 -4.45 -0.09
C ASN A 29 14.83 -3.61 1.09
N VAL A 30 15.02 -2.28 1.04
CA VAL A 30 14.60 -1.35 2.10
C VAL A 30 13.56 -0.40 1.50
N THR A 31 12.30 -0.63 1.84
CA THR A 31 11.13 0.09 1.31
C THR A 31 10.53 1.03 2.37
N ASP A 32 9.54 1.83 1.99
CA ASP A 32 8.77 2.66 2.93
C ASP A 32 8.07 1.83 4.02
N ASN A 33 7.80 0.55 3.72
CA ASN A 33 7.14 -0.40 4.63
C ASN A 33 8.14 -1.28 5.42
N GLY A 34 9.45 -1.06 5.25
CA GLY A 34 10.51 -1.84 5.88
C GLY A 34 11.17 -2.81 4.90
N PHE A 35 11.59 -3.98 5.38
CA PHE A 35 12.30 -4.94 4.53
C PHE A 35 11.39 -5.60 3.48
N ASN A 36 11.88 -5.70 2.25
CA ASN A 36 11.30 -6.52 1.18
C ASN A 36 12.36 -7.52 0.67
N PHE A 37 12.02 -8.80 0.64
CA PHE A 37 12.91 -9.89 0.22
C PHE A 37 12.41 -10.64 -1.03
N GLU A 38 11.59 -10.01 -1.87
CA GLU A 38 11.17 -10.56 -3.17
C GLU A 38 12.38 -10.81 -4.08
N THR A 39 13.30 -9.84 -4.13
CA THR A 39 14.59 -10.00 -4.82
C THR A 39 15.68 -10.18 -3.79
N LYS A 40 16.44 -11.28 -3.91
CA LYS A 40 17.51 -11.63 -2.98
C LYS A 40 18.79 -11.86 -3.76
N MET A 41 19.89 -11.43 -3.17
CA MET A 41 21.23 -11.64 -3.69
C MET A 41 22.09 -12.06 -2.51
N PHE A 42 22.85 -13.13 -2.69
CA PHE A 42 23.71 -13.66 -1.65
C PHE A 42 25.17 -13.59 -2.06
N ILE A 43 26.04 -13.58 -1.05
CA ILE A 43 27.48 -13.74 -1.21
C ILE A 43 27.94 -14.97 -0.43
N SER A 44 29.05 -15.57 -0.86
CA SER A 44 29.67 -16.69 -0.18
C SER A 44 30.20 -16.31 1.21
N GLN A 45 30.44 -17.31 2.05
CA GLN A 45 31.03 -17.11 3.37
C GLN A 45 32.44 -16.48 3.26
N GLU A 46 33.27 -16.97 2.35
CA GLU A 46 34.61 -16.40 2.09
C GLU A 46 34.53 -14.91 1.75
N LYS A 47 33.54 -14.53 0.93
CA LYS A 47 33.32 -13.13 0.58
C LYS A 47 32.84 -12.32 1.78
N ASP A 48 31.93 -12.85 2.60
CA ASP A 48 31.48 -12.20 3.85
C ASP A 48 32.68 -11.90 4.77
N GLU A 49 33.59 -12.85 4.94
CA GLU A 49 34.74 -12.73 5.84
C GLU A 49 35.75 -11.65 5.38
N ILE A 50 35.89 -11.45 4.08
CA ILE A 50 36.78 -10.41 3.52
C ILE A 50 36.19 -8.99 3.71
N LEU A 51 34.87 -8.86 3.81
CA LEU A 51 34.20 -7.57 3.99
C LEU A 51 34.30 -7.11 5.45
N LYS A 52 34.84 -5.91 5.65
CA LYS A 52 35.11 -5.32 6.97
C LYS A 52 33.92 -4.55 7.54
N LYS A 53 32.98 -4.11 6.69
CA LYS A 53 31.86 -3.24 7.08
C LYS A 53 30.50 -3.75 6.61
N GLY A 54 29.44 -3.14 7.14
CA GLY A 54 28.07 -3.36 6.70
C GLY A 54 27.37 -4.59 7.26
N LYS A 55 27.96 -5.35 8.20
CA LYS A 55 27.31 -6.51 8.83
C LYS A 55 26.27 -6.07 9.86
N LEU A 56 25.04 -6.53 9.67
CA LEU A 56 23.91 -6.23 10.55
C LEU A 56 23.95 -7.08 11.82
N GLN A 57 23.37 -6.52 12.88
CA GLN A 57 23.06 -7.20 14.15
C GLN A 57 21.58 -6.97 14.49
N ARG A 58 20.93 -7.96 15.10
CA ARG A 58 19.54 -7.83 15.54
C ARG A 58 19.38 -6.56 16.38
N GLY A 59 18.31 -5.82 16.10
CA GLY A 59 18.04 -4.51 16.66
C GLY A 59 18.63 -3.34 15.89
N ASP A 60 19.37 -3.55 14.79
CA ASP A 60 19.86 -2.46 13.95
C ASP A 60 18.74 -1.73 13.20
N VAL A 61 18.95 -0.42 12.99
CA VAL A 61 18.12 0.39 12.08
C VAL A 61 18.91 0.68 10.82
N ILE A 62 18.30 0.48 9.67
CA ILE A 62 18.92 0.64 8.35
C ILE A 62 18.29 1.87 7.70
N LEU A 63 19.12 2.73 7.11
CA LEU A 63 18.70 3.90 6.34
C LEU A 63 19.35 3.89 4.95
N THR A 64 18.56 4.05 3.90
CA THR A 64 19.09 4.19 2.53
C THR A 64 19.58 5.62 2.28
N THR A 65 20.78 5.74 1.74
CA THR A 65 21.42 7.04 1.43
C THR A 65 21.60 7.29 -0.05
N ARG A 66 21.41 6.26 -0.90
CA ARG A 66 21.44 6.34 -2.36
C ARG A 66 20.33 5.47 -2.96
N GLY A 67 19.78 5.90 -4.11
CA GLY A 67 18.63 5.24 -4.74
C GLY A 67 17.32 5.71 -4.12
N THR A 68 16.65 4.84 -3.37
CA THR A 68 15.43 5.14 -2.60
C THR A 68 15.77 5.86 -1.29
N VAL A 69 16.37 7.04 -1.39
CA VAL A 69 16.88 7.80 -0.24
C VAL A 69 15.82 8.06 0.81
N GLY A 70 16.12 7.72 2.07
CA GLY A 70 15.27 7.99 3.23
C GLY A 70 14.42 6.81 3.70
N ASN A 71 14.43 5.69 2.99
CA ASN A 71 13.75 4.47 3.42
C ASN A 71 14.42 3.88 4.65
N VAL A 72 13.61 3.35 5.57
CA VAL A 72 14.06 2.88 6.89
C VAL A 72 13.55 1.46 7.15
N ALA A 73 14.43 0.58 7.60
CA ALA A 73 14.06 -0.75 8.09
C ALA A 73 14.64 -1.04 9.47
N PHE A 74 13.97 -1.93 10.22
CA PHE A 74 14.40 -2.39 11.54
C PHE A 74 14.68 -3.90 11.48
N TYR A 75 15.89 -4.31 11.82
CA TYR A 75 16.31 -5.71 11.81
C TYR A 75 15.87 -6.40 13.10
N SER A 76 14.59 -6.73 13.19
CA SER A 76 13.99 -7.45 14.32
C SER A 76 14.26 -8.95 14.28
N GLU A 77 13.97 -9.66 15.37
CA GLU A 77 14.00 -11.14 15.46
C GLU A 77 13.16 -11.86 14.40
N ASN A 78 12.07 -11.25 13.93
CA ASN A 78 11.17 -11.88 12.94
C ASN A 78 11.75 -11.94 11.52
N ILE A 79 12.92 -11.34 11.26
CA ILE A 79 13.55 -11.41 9.94
C ILE A 79 14.23 -12.77 9.78
N PRO A 80 13.97 -13.56 8.73
CA PRO A 80 14.37 -14.97 8.68
C PRO A 80 15.84 -15.21 8.33
N PHE A 81 16.64 -14.15 8.11
CA PHE A 81 18.04 -14.25 7.73
C PHE A 81 18.91 -13.77 8.88
N ASP A 82 19.92 -14.55 9.27
CA ASP A 82 20.83 -14.20 10.36
C ASP A 82 22.08 -13.45 9.88
N ASN A 83 22.58 -13.81 8.69
CA ASN A 83 23.74 -13.18 8.07
C ASN A 83 23.28 -12.21 6.98
N ILE A 84 23.32 -10.91 7.30
CA ILE A 84 22.92 -9.85 6.38
C ILE A 84 23.98 -8.76 6.33
N ARG A 85 24.30 -8.30 5.12
CA ARG A 85 25.11 -7.11 4.88
C ARG A 85 24.38 -6.07 4.07
N ILE A 86 24.64 -4.81 4.39
CA ILE A 86 24.18 -3.67 3.59
C ILE A 86 25.17 -3.32 2.49
N ASN A 87 24.67 -2.85 1.35
CA ASN A 87 25.50 -2.27 0.30
C ASN A 87 26.04 -0.88 0.69
N SER A 88 26.90 -0.33 -0.17
CA SER A 88 27.55 0.98 0.06
C SER A 88 26.60 2.20 0.00
N GLY A 89 25.36 2.00 -0.42
CA GLY A 89 24.31 3.02 -0.55
C GLY A 89 23.37 3.09 0.67
N MET A 90 23.76 2.48 1.78
CA MET A 90 22.99 2.40 3.01
C MET A 90 23.86 2.69 4.23
N LEU A 91 23.19 2.90 5.36
CA LEU A 91 23.78 3.09 6.67
C LEU A 91 23.12 2.20 7.71
N ILE A 92 23.93 1.66 8.61
CA ILE A 92 23.49 1.06 9.86
C ILE A 92 23.55 2.12 10.96
N LEU A 93 22.41 2.34 11.61
CA LEU A 93 22.24 3.22 12.75
C LEU A 93 22.05 2.34 14.00
N ARG A 94 23.17 2.12 14.70
CA ARG A 94 23.23 1.38 15.96
C ARG A 94 23.51 2.35 17.11
N SER A 95 22.54 2.52 18.00
CA SER A 95 22.70 3.30 19.21
C SER A 95 23.60 2.57 20.22
N LYS A 96 24.35 3.34 21.02
CA LYS A 96 25.29 2.82 22.04
C LYS A 96 24.78 3.01 23.46
N SER A 97 24.18 4.16 23.79
CA SER A 97 23.62 4.47 25.10
C SER A 97 22.49 5.51 24.97
N GLU A 98 21.55 5.49 25.91
CA GLU A 98 20.44 6.47 26.08
C GLU A 98 19.38 6.56 24.97
N LEU A 99 19.65 6.06 23.76
CA LEU A 99 18.70 6.02 22.64
C LEU A 99 18.33 4.56 22.31
N SER A 100 17.05 4.23 22.31
CA SER A 100 16.55 2.93 21.85
C SER A 100 16.56 2.88 20.32
N ASN A 101 17.12 1.82 19.74
CA ASN A 101 17.09 1.61 18.28
C ASN A 101 15.66 1.54 17.74
N LYS A 102 14.72 0.94 18.47
CA LYS A 102 13.32 0.87 18.04
C LYS A 102 12.62 2.23 18.12
N PHE A 103 13.00 3.08 19.08
CA PHE A 103 12.54 4.47 19.11
C PHE A 103 13.13 5.25 17.93
N LEU A 104 14.43 5.09 17.66
CA LEU A 104 15.09 5.69 16.50
C LEU A 104 14.41 5.28 15.18
N TYR A 105 14.03 4.02 15.03
CA TYR A 105 13.26 3.55 13.88
C TYR A 105 11.97 4.37 13.67
N TYR A 106 11.18 4.58 14.73
CA TYR A 106 9.97 5.42 14.66
C TYR A 106 10.28 6.87 14.31
N VAL A 107 11.31 7.45 14.92
CA VAL A 107 11.76 8.82 14.61
C VAL A 107 12.10 8.96 13.13
N LEU A 108 12.93 8.06 12.59
CA LEU A 108 13.38 8.14 11.19
C LEU A 108 12.24 7.90 10.19
N LYS A 109 11.25 7.07 10.56
CA LYS A 109 10.07 6.80 9.71
C LYS A 109 9.06 7.95 9.69
N SER A 110 9.12 8.84 10.68
CA SER A 110 8.16 9.94 10.84
C SER A 110 8.24 10.97 9.72
N ASP A 111 7.10 11.59 9.39
CA ASP A 111 7.07 12.71 8.43
C ASP A 111 7.91 13.91 8.89
N PHE A 112 8.03 14.10 10.21
CA PHE A 112 8.92 15.10 10.79
C PHE A 112 10.38 14.89 10.36
N PHE A 113 10.87 13.65 10.41
CA PHE A 113 12.24 13.35 10.04
C PHE A 113 12.43 13.28 8.52
N LYS A 114 11.44 12.72 7.80
CA LYS A 114 11.43 12.73 6.32
C LYS A 114 11.57 14.15 5.76
N LYS A 115 10.84 15.13 6.32
CA LYS A 115 10.97 16.55 5.92
C LYS A 115 12.40 17.08 6.06
N GLN A 116 13.11 16.72 7.14
CA GLN A 116 14.52 17.09 7.29
C GLN A 116 15.39 16.42 6.22
N ILE A 117 15.17 15.13 5.91
CA ILE A 117 15.89 14.44 4.82
C ILE A 117 15.70 15.18 3.49
N TYR A 118 14.48 15.64 3.17
CA TYR A 118 14.22 16.40 1.95
C TYR A 118 14.99 17.73 1.88
N THR A 119 15.13 18.45 2.99
CA THR A 119 15.91 19.70 3.04
C THR A 119 17.39 19.48 2.74
N PHE A 120 17.95 18.35 3.14
CA PHE A 120 19.38 18.03 2.97
C PHE A 120 19.68 17.13 1.78
N LYS A 121 18.69 16.81 0.95
CA LYS A 121 18.86 15.98 -0.24
C LYS A 121 19.56 16.80 -1.33
N SER A 122 20.74 16.34 -1.75
CA SER A 122 21.55 16.96 -2.81
C SER A 122 21.50 16.15 -4.11
N GLY A 123 21.58 16.84 -5.26
CA GLY A 123 21.62 16.23 -6.60
C GLY A 123 20.25 16.05 -7.23
N THR A 124 20.04 16.62 -8.42
CA THR A 124 18.76 16.60 -9.15
C THR A 124 18.49 15.27 -9.89
N ALA A 125 19.53 14.61 -10.40
CA ALA A 125 19.42 13.36 -11.18
C ALA A 125 19.63 12.08 -10.35
N GLN A 126 20.49 12.11 -9.32
CA GLN A 126 20.70 10.99 -8.41
C GLN A 126 20.68 11.49 -6.95
N PRO A 127 19.53 11.38 -6.27
CA PRO A 127 19.40 11.70 -4.87
C PRO A 127 20.50 11.04 -4.02
N GLN A 128 21.22 11.85 -3.26
CA GLN A 128 22.13 11.35 -2.24
C GLN A 128 21.87 12.06 -0.92
N LEU A 129 21.91 11.28 0.17
CA LEU A 129 21.96 11.81 1.53
C LEU A 129 23.36 11.63 2.10
N PRO A 130 24.19 12.69 2.13
CA PRO A 130 25.49 12.64 2.77
C PRO A 130 25.35 12.27 4.26
N ILE A 131 26.25 11.42 4.75
CA ILE A 131 26.29 11.03 6.18
C ILE A 131 26.49 12.26 7.07
N SER A 132 27.28 13.23 6.59
CA SER A 132 27.49 14.52 7.28
C SER A 132 26.18 15.29 7.50
N SER A 133 25.21 15.18 6.59
CA SER A 133 23.90 15.82 6.75
C SER A 133 23.10 15.25 7.91
N LEU A 134 23.22 13.94 8.20
CA LEU A 134 22.54 13.30 9.33
C LEU A 134 22.95 13.89 10.68
N ASN A 135 24.19 14.38 10.80
CA ASN A 135 24.67 15.03 12.02
C ASN A 135 23.97 16.36 12.33
N HIS A 136 23.33 16.97 11.33
CA HIS A 136 22.62 18.25 11.46
C HIS A 136 21.12 18.08 11.72
N MET A 137 20.59 16.86 11.56
CA MET A 137 19.18 16.57 11.79
C MET A 137 18.91 16.46 13.29
N LYS A 138 17.83 17.08 13.75
CA LYS A 138 17.50 17.19 15.18
C LYS A 138 16.14 16.58 15.47
N PHE A 139 16.03 15.97 16.63
CA PHE A 139 14.77 15.47 17.19
C PHE A 139 14.82 15.55 18.71
N TYR A 140 13.65 15.54 19.35
CA TYR A 140 13.57 15.51 20.80
C TYR A 140 13.93 14.13 21.33
N LEU A 141 14.88 14.07 22.26
CA LEU A 141 15.35 12.83 22.88
C LEU A 141 14.80 12.72 24.32
N PRO A 142 13.62 12.10 24.53
CA PRO A 142 13.11 11.88 25.88
C PRO A 142 13.96 10.83 26.63
N LYS A 143 13.83 10.75 27.96
CA LYS A 143 14.52 9.73 28.77
C LYS A 143 14.21 8.31 28.27
N ILE A 144 15.16 7.38 28.40
CA ILE A 144 15.03 6.01 27.86
C ILE A 144 13.74 5.28 28.29
N ASN A 145 13.28 5.49 29.53
CA ASN A 145 12.02 4.89 30.00
C ASN A 145 10.80 5.43 29.26
N ILE A 146 10.80 6.73 28.91
CA ILE A 146 9.75 7.34 28.11
C ILE A 146 9.82 6.84 26.66
N GLN A 147 11.03 6.72 26.08
CA GLN A 147 11.20 6.14 24.75
C GLN A 147 10.60 4.73 24.65
N LYS A 148 10.84 3.88 25.66
CA LYS A 148 10.23 2.53 25.73
C LYS A 148 8.71 2.60 25.72
N LYS A 149 8.10 3.49 26.50
CA LYS A 149 6.63 3.68 26.51
C LYS A 149 6.09 4.13 25.16
N ILE A 150 6.75 5.10 24.52
CA ILE A 150 6.39 5.58 23.17
C ILE A 150 6.43 4.42 22.18
N VAL A 151 7.54 3.65 22.18
CA VAL A 151 7.70 2.48 21.33
C VAL A 151 6.59 1.45 21.56
N THR A 152 6.23 1.17 22.80
CA THR A 152 5.13 0.25 23.11
C THR A 152 3.82 0.70 22.47
N ILE A 153 3.44 1.98 22.67
CA ILE A 153 2.22 2.56 22.10
C ILE A 153 2.23 2.43 20.58
N LEU A 154 3.26 2.95 19.90
CA LEU A 154 3.33 2.96 18.44
C LEU A 154 3.40 1.54 17.86
N SER A 155 4.12 0.63 18.52
CA SER A 155 4.22 -0.75 18.06
C SER A 155 2.91 -1.53 18.21
N ASN A 156 2.06 -1.19 19.16
CA ASN A 156 0.72 -1.78 19.27
C ASN A 156 -0.18 -1.30 18.13
N ILE A 157 -0.05 -0.04 17.70
CA ILE A 157 -0.75 0.48 16.52
C ILE A 157 -0.31 -0.27 15.26
N ASP A 158 1.00 -0.37 15.04
CA ASP A 158 1.55 -1.10 13.88
C ASP A 158 1.16 -2.58 13.88
N LYS A 159 1.13 -3.23 15.04
CA LYS A 159 0.65 -4.62 15.17
C LYS A 159 -0.81 -4.73 14.73
N LYS A 160 -1.68 -3.81 15.16
CA LYS A 160 -3.09 -3.82 14.78
C LYS A 160 -3.26 -3.59 13.26
N ILE A 161 -2.52 -2.64 12.68
CA ILE A 161 -2.51 -2.41 11.23
C ILE A 161 -2.16 -3.71 10.49
N LYS A 162 -1.06 -4.39 10.87
CA LYS A 162 -0.64 -5.64 10.24
C LYS A 162 -1.70 -6.74 10.32
N VAL A 163 -2.35 -6.90 11.47
CA VAL A 163 -3.43 -7.89 11.63
C VAL A 163 -4.60 -7.57 10.68
N LEU A 164 -5.00 -6.30 10.56
CA LEU A 164 -6.06 -5.89 9.64
C LEU A 164 -5.68 -6.10 8.16
N GLU A 165 -4.43 -5.82 7.80
CA GLU A 165 -3.90 -6.07 6.45
C GLU A 165 -3.92 -7.58 6.11
N GLU A 166 -3.52 -8.43 7.06
CA GLU A 166 -3.56 -9.89 6.90
C GLU A 166 -5.01 -10.42 6.79
N ILE A 167 -5.93 -9.90 7.62
CA ILE A 167 -7.37 -10.23 7.52
C ILE A 167 -7.90 -9.88 6.12
N ASN A 168 -7.65 -8.67 5.64
CA ASN A 168 -8.12 -8.24 4.32
C ASN A 168 -7.53 -9.08 3.18
N LYS A 169 -6.24 -9.43 3.26
CA LYS A 169 -5.59 -10.33 2.31
C LYS A 169 -6.27 -11.70 2.29
N ASN A 170 -6.57 -12.25 3.46
CA ASN A 170 -7.22 -13.56 3.58
C ASN A 170 -8.67 -13.52 3.07
N LEU A 171 -9.45 -12.50 3.45
CA LEU A 171 -10.82 -12.29 2.98
C LEU A 171 -10.87 -12.21 1.45
N LEU A 172 -9.98 -11.41 0.85
CA LEU A 172 -9.92 -11.28 -0.61
C LEU A 172 -9.45 -12.58 -1.28
N SER A 173 -8.56 -13.35 -0.65
CA SER A 173 -8.14 -14.66 -1.16
C SER A 173 -9.26 -15.70 -1.12
N ILE A 174 -10.08 -15.70 -0.06
CA ILE A 174 -11.25 -16.57 0.06
C ILE A 174 -12.28 -16.18 -1.01
N ALA A 175 -12.59 -14.89 -1.13
CA ALA A 175 -13.50 -14.38 -2.16
C ALA A 175 -13.04 -14.78 -3.56
N ASP A 176 -11.75 -14.63 -3.86
CA ASP A 176 -11.16 -15.01 -5.15
C ASP A 176 -11.27 -16.51 -5.43
N ALA A 177 -11.01 -17.36 -4.43
CA ALA A 177 -11.10 -18.81 -4.57
C ALA A 177 -12.55 -19.27 -4.81
N VAL A 178 -13.51 -18.74 -4.03
CA VAL A 178 -14.93 -19.04 -4.22
C VAL A 178 -15.42 -18.53 -5.57
N PHE A 179 -15.01 -17.34 -5.98
CA PHE A 179 -15.38 -16.78 -7.28
C PHE A 179 -14.87 -17.65 -8.43
N LYS A 180 -13.61 -18.09 -8.39
CA LYS A 180 -13.05 -19.00 -9.40
C LYS A 180 -13.82 -20.31 -9.46
N LYS A 181 -14.06 -20.91 -8.30
CA LYS A 181 -14.82 -22.15 -8.17
C LYS A 181 -16.20 -22.05 -8.84
N GLU A 182 -16.95 -20.99 -8.54
CA GLU A 182 -18.35 -20.87 -8.97
C GLU A 182 -18.55 -20.24 -10.35
N PHE A 183 -17.72 -19.25 -10.73
CA PHE A 183 -17.95 -18.42 -11.92
C PHE A 183 -16.87 -18.54 -13.01
N ARG A 184 -15.83 -19.34 -12.77
CA ARG A 184 -14.82 -19.69 -13.79
C ARG A 184 -14.78 -21.18 -14.08
N ASN A 185 -14.80 -21.99 -13.03
CA ASN A 185 -14.70 -23.45 -13.13
C ASN A 185 -16.07 -24.13 -13.15
N PHE A 186 -17.13 -23.38 -12.81
CA PHE A 186 -18.51 -23.86 -12.74
C PHE A 186 -18.64 -25.16 -11.92
N GLU A 187 -17.93 -25.23 -10.78
CA GLU A 187 -18.06 -26.40 -9.90
C GLU A 187 -19.50 -26.54 -9.40
N GLY A 188 -20.09 -27.72 -9.63
CA GLY A 188 -21.48 -28.01 -9.28
C GLY A 188 -22.44 -28.01 -10.48
N TYR A 189 -21.98 -27.62 -11.68
CA TYR A 189 -22.70 -27.83 -12.93
C TYR A 189 -22.35 -29.19 -13.53
N SER A 190 -23.35 -29.91 -14.04
CA SER A 190 -23.10 -31.14 -14.79
C SER A 190 -22.63 -30.81 -16.22
N GLU A 191 -22.00 -31.76 -16.92
CA GLU A 191 -21.62 -31.56 -18.32
C GLU A 191 -22.83 -31.21 -19.20
N ASP A 192 -24.00 -31.79 -18.89
CA ASP A 192 -25.25 -31.50 -19.56
C ASP A 192 -25.76 -30.09 -19.31
N ASP A 193 -25.32 -29.39 -18.26
CA ASP A 193 -25.72 -28.01 -17.94
C ASP A 193 -24.82 -26.96 -18.61
N LEU A 194 -23.74 -27.39 -19.28
CA LEU A 194 -22.77 -26.52 -19.92
C LEU A 194 -23.00 -26.45 -21.43
N ILE A 195 -22.77 -25.28 -22.00
CA ILE A 195 -22.80 -25.00 -23.44
C ILE A 195 -21.52 -24.31 -23.87
N THR A 196 -21.14 -24.52 -25.14
CA THR A 196 -20.00 -23.84 -25.75
C THR A 196 -20.37 -22.40 -26.08
N SER A 197 -19.51 -21.47 -25.67
CA SER A 197 -19.52 -20.05 -26.07
C SER A 197 -18.20 -19.68 -26.74
N ASP A 198 -18.13 -18.46 -27.28
CA ASP A 198 -16.90 -17.89 -27.86
C ASP A 198 -15.73 -17.81 -26.85
N PHE A 199 -16.03 -17.89 -25.56
CA PHE A 199 -15.07 -17.77 -24.46
C PHE A 199 -14.93 -19.07 -23.64
N GLY A 200 -15.36 -20.21 -24.19
CA GLY A 200 -15.30 -21.52 -23.55
C GLY A 200 -16.66 -22.02 -23.06
N LEU A 201 -16.65 -23.07 -22.23
CA LEU A 201 -17.87 -23.65 -21.67
C LEU A 201 -18.47 -22.70 -20.62
N ILE A 202 -19.78 -22.50 -20.65
CA ILE A 202 -20.54 -21.72 -19.66
C ILE A 202 -21.87 -22.43 -19.34
N PRO A 203 -22.52 -22.14 -18.20
CA PRO A 203 -23.85 -22.67 -17.92
C PRO A 203 -24.90 -22.22 -18.95
N LYS A 204 -25.87 -23.09 -19.27
CA LYS A 204 -26.93 -22.89 -20.29
C LYS A 204 -27.67 -21.56 -20.19
N ASP A 205 -27.93 -21.10 -18.97
CA ASP A 205 -28.72 -19.88 -18.71
C ASP A 205 -27.86 -18.63 -18.50
N TRP A 206 -26.55 -18.72 -18.75
CA TRP A 206 -25.61 -17.62 -18.62
C TRP A 206 -25.23 -17.11 -20.01
N TYR A 207 -24.88 -15.83 -20.11
CA TYR A 207 -24.53 -15.21 -21.37
C TYR A 207 -23.49 -14.11 -21.18
N TYR A 208 -22.84 -13.68 -22.26
CA TYR A 208 -21.88 -12.58 -22.22
C TYR A 208 -22.52 -11.27 -22.67
N ASN A 209 -22.25 -10.20 -21.93
CA ASN A 209 -22.44 -8.81 -22.37
C ASN A 209 -21.09 -8.08 -22.37
N THR A 210 -20.99 -6.95 -23.07
CA THR A 210 -19.78 -6.12 -23.01
C THR A 210 -19.84 -5.10 -21.86
N LEU A 211 -18.68 -4.68 -21.33
CA LEU A 211 -18.63 -3.71 -20.23
C LEU A 211 -19.42 -2.43 -20.49
N ASP A 212 -19.43 -1.93 -21.72
CA ASP A 212 -20.20 -0.73 -22.10
C ASP A 212 -21.72 -0.96 -22.21
N GLU A 213 -22.19 -2.20 -22.21
CA GLU A 213 -23.61 -2.53 -22.15
C GLU A 213 -24.12 -2.67 -20.71
N ILE A 214 -23.23 -2.97 -19.76
CA ILE A 214 -23.58 -3.20 -18.35
C ILE A 214 -23.11 -2.09 -17.40
N SER A 215 -22.34 -1.12 -17.88
CA SER A 215 -21.81 -0.01 -17.06
C SER A 215 -21.63 1.27 -17.87
N ASP A 216 -21.75 2.44 -17.20
CA ASP A 216 -21.31 3.71 -17.77
C ASP A 216 -19.77 3.77 -17.77
N VAL A 217 -19.19 3.60 -18.97
CA VAL A 217 -17.73 3.56 -19.15
C VAL A 217 -17.16 4.93 -19.48
N ALA A 218 -16.47 5.50 -18.51
CA ALA A 218 -15.70 6.73 -18.65
C ALA A 218 -14.19 6.48 -18.59
N ILE A 219 -13.41 7.46 -19.04
CA ILE A 219 -11.95 7.46 -18.99
C ILE A 219 -11.52 8.75 -18.31
N GLY A 220 -10.54 8.66 -17.43
CA GLY A 220 -9.97 9.83 -16.76
C GLY A 220 -9.20 10.77 -17.70
N LYS A 221 -8.69 11.85 -17.13
CA LYS A 221 -7.93 12.87 -17.87
C LYS A 221 -6.82 13.44 -16.99
N THR A 222 -5.78 13.90 -17.66
CA THR A 222 -4.62 14.53 -17.03
C THR A 222 -4.49 15.95 -17.56
N PRO A 223 -4.78 16.96 -16.73
CA PRO A 223 -4.44 18.35 -17.04
C PRO A 223 -2.95 18.51 -17.40
N PRO A 224 -2.57 19.56 -18.15
CA PRO A 224 -1.19 19.79 -18.54
C PRO A 224 -0.25 19.81 -17.34
N ARG A 225 0.61 18.80 -17.22
CA ARG A 225 1.54 18.65 -16.07
C ARG A 225 2.54 19.80 -15.92
N LYS A 226 2.78 20.58 -16.98
CA LYS A 226 3.61 21.80 -16.92
C LYS A 226 2.95 22.92 -16.12
N GLU A 227 1.63 22.90 -16.02
CA GLU A 227 0.80 23.87 -15.30
C GLU A 227 0.49 23.29 -13.91
N THR A 228 1.43 23.41 -12.98
CA THR A 228 1.36 22.72 -11.68
C THR A 228 0.21 23.19 -10.79
N TRP A 229 -0.33 24.39 -11.04
CA TRP A 229 -1.44 24.95 -10.27
C TRP A 229 -2.77 24.21 -10.43
N TRP A 230 -2.90 23.33 -11.44
CA TRP A 230 -4.07 22.44 -11.55
C TRP A 230 -4.07 21.31 -10.53
N PHE A 231 -2.92 21.04 -9.91
CA PHE A 231 -2.72 19.95 -8.98
C PHE A 231 -2.42 20.49 -7.58
N SER A 232 -2.85 19.75 -6.57
CA SER A 232 -2.61 20.05 -5.16
C SER A 232 -2.22 18.77 -4.43
N GLU A 233 -1.47 18.89 -3.35
CA GLU A 233 -1.11 17.77 -2.47
C GLU A 233 -2.03 17.68 -1.23
N LYS A 234 -2.96 18.63 -1.06
CA LYS A 234 -3.72 18.76 0.20
C LYS A 234 -5.21 19.04 0.05
N GLU A 235 -5.63 19.65 -1.05
CA GLU A 235 -6.96 20.22 -1.22
C GLU A 235 -7.48 20.00 -2.63
N GLY A 236 -8.80 19.93 -2.80
CA GLY A 236 -9.47 19.64 -4.08
C GLY A 236 -10.07 18.24 -4.13
N VAL A 237 -10.36 17.76 -5.34
CA VAL A 237 -10.93 16.42 -5.56
C VAL A 237 -9.80 15.42 -5.76
N LYS A 238 -9.88 14.27 -5.08
CA LYS A 238 -8.86 13.21 -5.16
C LYS A 238 -8.63 12.75 -6.59
N TRP A 239 -7.37 12.77 -7.02
CA TRP A 239 -6.98 12.39 -8.37
C TRP A 239 -6.16 11.10 -8.37
N VAL A 240 -6.82 10.02 -8.75
CA VAL A 240 -6.25 8.66 -8.72
C VAL A 240 -5.31 8.45 -9.90
N SER A 241 -4.06 8.11 -9.60
CA SER A 241 -3.08 7.65 -10.58
C SER A 241 -2.89 6.13 -10.52
N ILE A 242 -2.19 5.57 -11.52
CA ILE A 242 -1.82 4.14 -11.53
C ILE A 242 -0.98 3.77 -10.30
N LYS A 243 -0.16 4.70 -9.80
CA LYS A 243 0.65 4.49 -8.60
C LYS A 243 -0.24 4.35 -7.37
N ASP A 244 -1.25 5.21 -7.24
CA ASP A 244 -2.20 5.16 -6.12
C ASP A 244 -2.98 3.85 -6.13
N LEU A 245 -3.42 3.37 -7.31
CA LEU A 245 -4.04 2.05 -7.44
C LEU A 245 -3.11 0.91 -6.98
N GLY A 246 -1.82 0.99 -7.28
CA GLY A 246 -0.85 -0.03 -6.85
C GLY A 246 -0.52 0.01 -5.37
N ASN A 247 -0.78 1.14 -4.70
CA ASN A 247 -0.55 1.33 -3.27
C ASN A 247 -1.84 1.20 -2.44
N SER A 248 -2.99 1.15 -3.11
CA SER A 248 -4.29 0.97 -2.48
C SER A 248 -4.58 -0.52 -2.29
N GLY A 249 -5.44 -0.83 -1.32
CA GLY A 249 -6.10 -2.13 -1.26
C GLY A 249 -7.24 -2.21 -2.27
N THR A 250 -8.29 -2.96 -1.95
CA THR A 250 -9.50 -3.07 -2.78
C THR A 250 -10.18 -1.72 -2.97
N TYR A 251 -10.24 -0.92 -1.91
CA TYR A 251 -10.85 0.41 -1.90
C TYR A 251 -9.78 1.52 -1.92
N VAL A 252 -10.03 2.56 -2.71
CA VAL A 252 -9.18 3.75 -2.80
C VAL A 252 -9.74 4.82 -1.86
N PHE A 253 -8.97 5.15 -0.82
CA PHE A 253 -9.34 6.16 0.18
C PHE A 253 -8.48 7.41 0.10
N GLU A 254 -7.23 7.28 -0.33
CA GLU A 254 -6.25 8.36 -0.33
C GLU A 254 -5.54 8.37 -1.68
N THR A 255 -5.23 9.57 -2.17
CA THR A 255 -4.45 9.78 -3.39
C THR A 255 -3.26 10.66 -3.07
N SER A 256 -2.19 10.51 -3.85
CA SER A 256 -1.00 11.36 -3.70
C SER A 256 -1.21 12.79 -4.20
N GLU A 257 -2.16 13.00 -5.12
CA GLU A 257 -2.48 14.30 -5.70
C GLU A 257 -4.00 14.52 -5.75
N TYR A 258 -4.39 15.78 -5.86
CA TYR A 258 -5.74 16.29 -6.00
C TYR A 258 -5.80 17.21 -7.22
N LEU A 259 -6.98 17.33 -7.85
CA LEU A 259 -7.26 18.37 -8.84
C LEU A 259 -8.09 19.50 -8.22
N THR A 260 -7.80 20.73 -8.62
CA THR A 260 -8.65 21.87 -8.28
C THR A 260 -9.98 21.80 -9.04
N GLU A 261 -11.03 22.43 -8.51
CA GLU A 261 -12.33 22.52 -9.18
C GLU A 261 -12.19 23.19 -10.55
N GLU A 262 -11.37 24.22 -10.67
CA GLU A 262 -11.15 24.91 -11.96
C GLU A 262 -10.50 23.98 -12.99
N ALA A 263 -9.62 23.07 -12.57
CA ALA A 263 -9.03 22.08 -13.48
C ALA A 263 -10.09 21.10 -14.01
N ILE A 264 -10.98 20.66 -13.12
CA ILE A 264 -12.06 19.71 -13.47
C ILE A 264 -13.00 20.33 -14.50
N GLU A 265 -13.43 21.58 -14.27
CA GLU A 265 -14.28 22.31 -15.19
C GLU A 265 -13.57 22.59 -16.53
N LYS A 266 -12.38 23.18 -16.48
CA LYS A 266 -11.63 23.61 -17.67
C LYS A 266 -11.29 22.46 -18.61
N PHE A 267 -10.88 21.32 -18.06
CA PHE A 267 -10.50 20.14 -18.85
C PHE A 267 -11.64 19.14 -19.02
N ASN A 268 -12.83 19.46 -18.49
CA ASN A 268 -14.01 18.60 -18.49
C ASN A 268 -13.64 17.19 -18.00
N VAL A 269 -13.01 17.12 -16.82
CA VAL A 269 -12.60 15.86 -16.18
C VAL A 269 -13.85 15.22 -15.58
N LYS A 270 -14.07 13.95 -15.89
CA LYS A 270 -15.26 13.24 -15.40
C LYS A 270 -15.12 12.95 -13.91
N LEU A 271 -16.03 13.52 -13.11
CA LEU A 271 -16.25 13.12 -11.74
C LEU A 271 -16.86 11.72 -11.71
N ILE A 272 -16.28 10.84 -10.90
CA ILE A 272 -16.75 9.47 -10.69
C ILE A 272 -17.27 9.33 -9.26
N PRO A 273 -18.50 8.82 -9.07
CA PRO A 273 -19.08 8.68 -7.74
C PRO A 273 -18.40 7.57 -6.95
N GLU A 274 -18.77 7.43 -5.67
CA GLU A 274 -18.41 6.26 -4.87
C GLU A 274 -18.91 4.95 -5.48
N ASP A 275 -18.33 3.83 -5.03
CA ASP A 275 -18.70 2.48 -5.46
C ASP A 275 -18.51 2.20 -6.98
N THR A 276 -17.69 3.03 -7.64
CA THR A 276 -17.30 2.85 -9.04
C THR A 276 -16.04 1.99 -9.13
N ILE A 277 -16.04 0.99 -10.01
CA ILE A 277 -14.87 0.16 -10.27
C ILE A 277 -13.95 0.91 -11.21
N ILE A 278 -12.67 0.98 -10.88
CA ILE A 278 -11.65 1.64 -11.70
C ILE A 278 -10.52 0.67 -12.06
N LEU A 279 -10.05 0.73 -13.29
CA LEU A 279 -9.05 -0.19 -13.86
C LEU A 279 -7.97 0.56 -14.62
N SER A 280 -6.71 0.30 -14.32
CA SER A 280 -5.60 0.75 -15.16
C SER A 280 -5.50 -0.08 -16.44
N PHE A 281 -5.49 0.60 -17.59
CA PHE A 281 -5.40 -0.05 -18.91
C PHE A 281 -4.21 0.44 -19.75
N LYS A 282 -3.44 1.42 -19.25
CA LYS A 282 -2.13 1.81 -19.83
C LYS A 282 -1.01 1.62 -18.82
N LEU A 283 0.22 1.51 -19.31
CA LEU A 283 1.46 1.32 -18.54
C LEU A 283 1.47 0.01 -17.72
N THR A 284 0.77 -0.02 -16.58
CA THR A 284 0.60 -1.22 -15.76
C THR A 284 -0.85 -1.63 -15.83
N VAL A 285 -1.18 -2.56 -16.72
CA VAL A 285 -2.55 -3.05 -16.93
C VAL A 285 -3.00 -3.91 -15.75
N GLY A 286 -4.28 -3.84 -15.39
CA GLY A 286 -4.89 -4.79 -14.46
C GLY A 286 -4.92 -4.36 -12.99
N ARG A 287 -4.46 -3.14 -12.65
CA ARG A 287 -4.65 -2.63 -11.29
C ARG A 287 -6.09 -2.16 -11.13
N LEU A 288 -6.73 -2.64 -10.08
CA LEU A 288 -8.14 -2.41 -9.79
C LEU A 288 -8.31 -1.67 -8.47
N GLY A 289 -9.36 -0.86 -8.40
CA GLY A 289 -9.82 -0.23 -7.17
C GLY A 289 -11.32 0.03 -7.20
N ILE A 290 -11.90 0.26 -6.04
CA ILE A 290 -13.27 0.74 -5.87
C ILE A 290 -13.21 2.12 -5.20
N THR A 291 -13.89 3.10 -5.77
CA THR A 291 -13.95 4.46 -5.20
C THR A 291 -14.74 4.48 -3.89
N THR A 292 -14.31 5.31 -2.95
CA THR A 292 -14.93 5.42 -1.62
C THR A 292 -15.67 6.73 -1.41
N GLU A 293 -15.49 7.67 -2.32
CA GLU A 293 -16.17 8.95 -2.42
C GLU A 293 -16.11 9.41 -3.88
N GLU A 294 -16.59 10.62 -4.16
CA GLU A 294 -16.42 11.21 -5.48
C GLU A 294 -14.94 11.53 -5.78
N MET A 295 -14.45 11.04 -6.92
CA MET A 295 -13.04 11.15 -7.30
C MET A 295 -12.89 11.52 -8.79
N VAL A 296 -11.65 11.74 -9.21
CA VAL A 296 -11.24 11.84 -10.61
C VAL A 296 -10.01 10.97 -10.83
N THR A 297 -9.67 10.62 -12.07
CA THR A 297 -8.49 9.80 -12.36
C THR A 297 -7.69 10.31 -13.54
N ASN A 298 -6.47 9.80 -13.69
CA ASN A 298 -5.65 10.04 -14.87
C ASN A 298 -6.20 9.35 -16.14
N GLU A 299 -5.61 9.67 -17.30
CA GLU A 299 -6.00 9.20 -18.64
C GLU A 299 -5.67 7.73 -18.94
N ALA A 300 -5.07 7.04 -17.97
CA ALA A 300 -4.69 5.64 -18.05
C ALA A 300 -5.63 4.71 -17.27
N ILE A 301 -6.66 5.29 -16.64
CA ILE A 301 -7.64 4.58 -15.82
C ILE A 301 -9.03 4.70 -16.46
N ALA A 302 -9.69 3.57 -16.59
CA ALA A 302 -11.07 3.45 -17.01
C ALA A 302 -11.98 3.30 -15.78
N HIS A 303 -13.21 3.76 -15.91
CA HIS A 303 -14.24 3.75 -14.87
C HIS A 303 -15.41 2.92 -15.34
N PHE A 304 -15.96 2.11 -14.45
CA PHE A 304 -17.14 1.28 -14.70
C PHE A 304 -18.15 1.57 -13.60
N LYS A 305 -19.05 2.52 -13.86
CA LYS A 305 -20.14 2.82 -12.95
C LYS A 305 -21.30 1.90 -13.27
N LEU A 306 -21.70 1.08 -12.29
CA LEU A 306 -22.89 0.23 -12.40
C LEU A 306 -24.14 1.03 -12.03
N ASP A 307 -25.21 0.82 -12.78
CA ASP A 307 -26.52 1.39 -12.45
C ASP A 307 -27.22 0.56 -11.37
N GLU A 308 -28.22 1.14 -10.71
CA GLU A 308 -29.00 0.45 -9.66
C GLU A 308 -29.68 -0.84 -10.17
N ASN A 309 -30.05 -0.85 -11.45
CA ASN A 309 -30.67 -1.99 -12.12
C ASN A 309 -29.65 -2.90 -12.84
N SER A 310 -28.35 -2.75 -12.53
CA SER A 310 -27.30 -3.57 -13.12
C SER A 310 -27.51 -5.06 -12.83
N LEU A 311 -27.25 -5.87 -13.86
CA LEU A 311 -27.35 -7.34 -13.81
C LEU A 311 -26.29 -7.97 -12.89
N ILE A 312 -25.24 -7.23 -12.56
CA ILE A 312 -24.14 -7.67 -11.70
C ILE A 312 -23.88 -6.67 -10.57
N SER A 313 -23.26 -7.16 -9.49
CA SER A 313 -22.79 -6.31 -8.39
C SER A 313 -21.37 -5.77 -8.65
N LYS A 314 -20.96 -4.74 -7.89
CA LYS A 314 -19.61 -4.18 -7.97
C LYS A 314 -18.52 -5.16 -7.54
N GLU A 315 -18.82 -5.99 -6.54
CA GLU A 315 -17.94 -7.06 -6.04
C GLU A 315 -17.74 -8.13 -7.11
N TYR A 316 -18.82 -8.48 -7.82
CA TYR A 316 -18.76 -9.42 -8.94
C TYR A 316 -17.84 -8.87 -10.04
N LEU A 317 -18.08 -7.63 -10.47
CA LEU A 317 -17.28 -6.99 -11.50
C LEU A 317 -15.80 -6.88 -11.10
N TYR A 318 -15.53 -6.50 -9.85
CA TYR A 318 -14.18 -6.41 -9.31
C TYR A 318 -13.46 -7.76 -9.38
N LEU A 319 -14.07 -8.85 -8.91
CA LEU A 319 -13.47 -10.19 -8.95
C LEU A 319 -13.35 -10.73 -10.37
N TYR A 320 -14.32 -10.44 -11.24
CA TYR A 320 -14.28 -10.82 -12.64
C TYR A 320 -13.09 -10.19 -13.35
N LEU A 321 -12.91 -8.87 -13.23
CA LEU A 321 -11.80 -8.13 -13.82
C LEU A 321 -10.45 -8.52 -13.21
N LYS A 322 -10.41 -8.78 -11.90
CA LYS A 322 -9.18 -9.24 -11.23
C LYS A 322 -8.69 -10.57 -11.80
N ASN A 323 -9.62 -11.42 -12.22
CA ASN A 323 -9.36 -12.74 -12.81
C ASN A 323 -9.48 -12.74 -14.34
N PHE A 324 -9.44 -11.57 -14.97
CA PHE A 324 -9.52 -11.45 -16.41
C PHE A 324 -8.12 -11.54 -17.03
N ASN A 325 -7.97 -12.35 -18.08
CA ASN A 325 -6.70 -12.45 -18.80
C ASN A 325 -6.52 -11.29 -19.78
N TYR A 326 -5.92 -10.19 -19.30
CA TYR A 326 -5.68 -9.01 -20.14
C TYR A 326 -4.71 -9.26 -21.29
N GLU A 327 -3.91 -10.33 -21.26
CA GLU A 327 -2.97 -10.64 -22.34
C GLU A 327 -3.69 -11.06 -23.63
N GLU A 328 -4.92 -11.57 -23.54
CA GLU A 328 -5.72 -11.98 -24.70
C GLU A 328 -6.32 -10.80 -25.47
N LEU A 329 -6.40 -9.62 -24.86
CA LEU A 329 -7.04 -8.43 -25.47
C LEU A 329 -6.17 -7.71 -26.52
N GLY A 330 -4.88 -8.02 -26.62
CA GLY A 330 -3.96 -7.29 -27.51
C GLY A 330 -3.76 -7.96 -28.87
N SER A 331 -4.05 -7.21 -29.94
CA SER A 331 -4.00 -7.69 -31.34
C SER A 331 -2.72 -7.34 -32.11
N THR A 332 -1.61 -6.97 -31.47
CA THR A 332 -0.37 -6.59 -32.18
C THR A 332 0.80 -7.48 -31.83
N SER A 333 1.51 -7.94 -32.87
CA SER A 333 2.71 -8.81 -32.86
C SER A 333 3.98 -8.17 -32.28
N SER A 334 3.86 -7.01 -31.62
CA SER A 334 4.95 -6.33 -30.92
C SER A 334 4.88 -6.60 -29.42
N ILE A 335 6.05 -6.67 -28.78
CA ILE A 335 6.29 -7.09 -27.38
C ILE A 335 5.56 -6.22 -26.32
N ALA A 336 4.81 -5.20 -26.72
CA ALA A 336 3.88 -4.46 -25.87
C ALA A 336 2.47 -4.45 -26.49
N LYS A 337 1.60 -5.37 -26.06
CA LYS A 337 0.16 -5.35 -26.38
C LYS A 337 -0.48 -4.10 -25.76
N ALA A 338 -0.67 -3.04 -26.55
CA ALA A 338 -1.26 -1.80 -26.06
C ALA A 338 -2.80 -1.90 -26.01
N ILE A 339 -3.36 -1.99 -24.80
CA ILE A 339 -4.80 -1.93 -24.58
C ILE A 339 -5.27 -0.47 -24.71
N ASN A 340 -6.36 -0.24 -25.44
CA ASN A 340 -6.98 1.07 -25.60
C ASN A 340 -8.39 1.11 -25.02
N SER A 341 -8.98 2.30 -24.94
CA SER A 341 -10.31 2.49 -24.34
C SER A 341 -11.44 1.78 -25.09
N LYS A 342 -11.34 1.60 -26.42
CA LYS A 342 -12.34 0.85 -27.19
C LYS A 342 -12.32 -0.63 -26.83
N ILE A 343 -11.12 -1.20 -26.67
CA ILE A 343 -10.92 -2.59 -26.26
C ILE A 343 -11.47 -2.79 -24.84
N VAL A 344 -11.15 -1.88 -23.92
CA VAL A 344 -11.64 -1.94 -22.53
C VAL A 344 -13.16 -1.92 -22.47
N LYS A 345 -13.82 -1.04 -23.24
CA LYS A 345 -15.29 -0.98 -23.33
C LYS A 345 -15.92 -2.29 -23.79
N LYS A 346 -15.23 -3.05 -24.63
CA LYS A 346 -15.70 -4.30 -25.23
C LYS A 346 -15.21 -5.56 -24.54
N ILE A 347 -14.67 -5.45 -23.32
CA ILE A 347 -14.36 -6.63 -22.51
C ILE A 347 -15.65 -7.43 -22.27
N PRO A 348 -15.66 -8.73 -22.60
CA PRO A 348 -16.80 -9.61 -22.37
C PRO A 348 -16.90 -9.94 -20.88
N VAL A 349 -18.10 -9.77 -20.31
CA VAL A 349 -18.44 -10.09 -18.94
C VAL A 349 -19.54 -11.13 -18.93
N LEU A 350 -19.27 -12.24 -18.25
CA LEU A 350 -20.23 -13.30 -18.06
C LEU A 350 -21.32 -12.86 -17.08
N ILE A 351 -22.57 -12.98 -17.49
CA ILE A 351 -23.76 -12.60 -16.74
C ILE A 351 -24.45 -13.90 -16.28
N PRO A 352 -24.42 -14.21 -14.98
CA PRO A 352 -25.14 -15.35 -14.44
C PRO A 352 -26.63 -15.06 -14.27
N THR A 353 -27.40 -16.08 -13.93
CA THR A 353 -28.83 -15.92 -13.61
C THR A 353 -29.03 -15.03 -12.38
N ASN A 354 -30.18 -14.35 -12.32
CA ASN A 354 -30.53 -13.46 -11.20
C ASN A 354 -30.44 -14.18 -9.85
N ASN A 355 -30.96 -15.40 -9.75
CA ASN A 355 -30.88 -16.21 -8.53
C ASN A 355 -29.43 -16.42 -8.07
N LYS A 356 -28.54 -16.74 -9.01
CA LYS A 356 -27.12 -16.94 -8.70
C LYS A 356 -26.42 -15.64 -8.29
N MET A 357 -26.78 -14.52 -8.92
CA MET A 357 -26.28 -13.21 -8.53
C MET A 357 -26.78 -12.78 -7.14
N GLU A 358 -28.00 -13.12 -6.76
CA GLU A 358 -28.53 -12.88 -5.41
C GLU A 358 -27.81 -13.71 -4.34
N GLU A 359 -27.52 -14.98 -4.62
CA GLU A 359 -26.68 -15.82 -3.75
C GLU A 359 -25.30 -15.22 -3.58
N PHE A 360 -24.68 -14.78 -4.68
CA PHE A 360 -23.39 -14.12 -4.69
C PHE A 360 -23.41 -12.87 -3.81
N LYS A 361 -24.37 -11.96 -4.02
CA LYS A 361 -24.50 -10.72 -3.24
C LYS A 361 -24.53 -10.98 -1.73
N LYS A 362 -25.36 -11.92 -1.27
CA LYS A 362 -25.49 -12.28 0.15
C LYS A 362 -24.17 -12.67 0.81
N LEU A 363 -23.31 -13.39 0.08
CA LEU A 363 -22.02 -13.85 0.60
C LEU A 363 -20.93 -12.77 0.47
N PHE A 364 -20.85 -12.11 -0.68
CA PHE A 364 -19.71 -11.25 -1.02
C PHE A 364 -19.85 -9.81 -0.52
N GLU A 365 -21.07 -9.27 -0.38
CA GLU A 365 -21.27 -7.92 0.17
C GLU A 365 -20.68 -7.79 1.57
N ASN A 366 -20.93 -8.78 2.44
CA ASN A 366 -20.39 -8.79 3.81
C ASN A 366 -18.85 -8.83 3.82
N ILE A 367 -18.25 -9.65 2.95
CA ILE A 367 -16.79 -9.76 2.83
C ILE A 367 -16.19 -8.42 2.39
N PHE A 368 -16.76 -7.80 1.36
CA PHE A 368 -16.26 -6.53 0.82
C PHE A 368 -16.52 -5.35 1.77
N ASN A 369 -17.61 -5.35 2.52
CA ASN A 369 -17.88 -4.37 3.56
C ASN A 369 -16.86 -4.47 4.70
N GLU A 370 -16.51 -5.68 5.12
CA GLU A 370 -15.47 -5.92 6.13
C GLU A 370 -14.09 -5.45 5.63
N ILE A 371 -13.75 -5.75 4.35
CA ILE A 371 -12.53 -5.23 3.72
C ILE A 371 -12.50 -3.69 3.75
N LYS A 372 -13.60 -3.03 3.36
CA LYS A 372 -13.74 -1.56 3.36
C LYS A 372 -13.54 -0.99 4.77
N SER A 373 -14.20 -1.57 5.77
CA SER A 373 -14.12 -1.17 7.18
C SER A 373 -12.69 -1.29 7.73
N ASN A 374 -12.04 -2.42 7.48
CA ASN A 374 -10.67 -2.66 7.93
C ASN A 374 -9.67 -1.71 7.24
N GLN A 375 -9.84 -1.42 5.95
CA GLN A 375 -9.01 -0.41 5.25
C GLN A 375 -9.22 1.00 5.83
N LEU A 376 -10.45 1.39 6.15
CA LEU A 376 -10.75 2.66 6.84
C LEU A 376 -10.04 2.74 8.20
N GLU A 377 -10.09 1.66 8.98
CA GLU A 377 -9.42 1.60 10.27
C GLU A 377 -7.89 1.67 10.11
N ILE A 378 -7.31 0.95 9.15
CA ILE A 378 -5.88 1.03 8.83
C ILE A 378 -5.46 2.48 8.53
N ASN A 379 -6.23 3.19 7.71
CA ASN A 379 -5.96 4.59 7.38
C ASN A 379 -6.00 5.48 8.62
N SER A 380 -7.02 5.30 9.47
CA SER A 380 -7.19 6.04 10.72
C SER A 380 -6.05 5.79 11.70
N LEU A 381 -5.65 4.52 11.87
CA LEU A 381 -4.54 4.11 12.74
C LEU A 381 -3.20 4.64 12.24
N THR A 382 -2.99 4.66 10.92
CA THR A 382 -1.79 5.20 10.29
C THR A 382 -1.67 6.70 10.57
N LYS A 383 -2.73 7.47 10.28
CA LYS A 383 -2.79 8.91 10.58
C LYS A 383 -2.59 9.20 12.07
N LEU A 384 -3.21 8.40 12.94
CA LEU A 384 -3.07 8.50 14.40
C LEU A 384 -1.61 8.28 14.83
N ARG A 385 -0.97 7.20 14.37
CA ARG A 385 0.42 6.87 14.68
C ARG A 385 1.35 8.02 14.30
N ASP A 386 1.19 8.54 13.10
CA ASP A 386 2.07 9.57 12.54
C ASP A 386 1.88 10.92 13.24
N THR A 387 0.66 11.21 13.70
CA THR A 387 0.33 12.40 14.51
C THR A 387 0.82 12.28 15.96
N LEU A 388 0.78 11.08 16.54
CA LEU A 388 1.13 10.85 17.94
C LEU A 388 2.61 11.07 18.22
N LEU A 389 3.49 10.56 17.36
CA LEU A 389 4.92 10.53 17.64
C LEU A 389 5.50 11.93 17.98
N PRO A 390 5.26 13.00 17.19
CA PRO A 390 5.71 14.35 17.54
C PRO A 390 5.22 14.82 18.93
N LYS A 391 3.95 14.58 19.26
CA LYS A 391 3.33 14.99 20.53
C LYS A 391 3.85 14.21 21.74
N LEU A 392 4.15 12.93 21.54
CA LEU A 392 4.74 12.08 22.57
C LEU A 392 6.20 12.45 22.83
N MET A 393 6.94 12.82 21.78
CA MET A 393 8.34 13.26 21.89
C MET A 393 8.48 14.64 22.55
N SER A 394 7.58 15.58 22.24
CA SER A 394 7.58 16.93 22.85
C SER A 394 7.12 16.93 24.31
N GLY A 395 6.44 15.87 24.75
CA GLY A 395 5.82 15.79 26.06
C GLY A 395 4.45 16.49 26.15
N GLU A 396 3.91 16.96 25.02
CA GLU A 396 2.51 17.45 24.92
C GLU A 396 1.53 16.38 25.42
N ILE A 397 1.80 15.11 25.11
CA ILE A 397 1.09 13.96 25.67
C ILE A 397 1.96 13.31 26.74
N ASN A 398 1.52 13.42 28.00
CA ASN A 398 2.26 12.85 29.12
C ASN A 398 2.03 11.34 29.24
N VAL A 399 3.01 10.56 28.77
CA VAL A 399 2.98 9.09 28.83
C VAL A 399 3.55 8.51 30.13
N SER A 400 4.04 9.33 31.06
CA SER A 400 4.62 8.83 32.31
C SER A 400 3.61 8.08 33.17
N LYS A 401 2.34 8.49 33.12
CA LYS A 401 1.22 7.87 33.84
C LYS A 401 0.58 6.70 33.10
N ILE A 402 1.01 6.42 31.88
CA ILE A 402 0.48 5.29 31.10
C ILE A 402 1.10 4.00 31.64
N ASN A 403 0.23 3.12 32.15
CA ASN A 403 0.60 1.76 32.51
C ASN A 403 0.49 0.89 31.26
N CYS A 404 1.63 0.54 30.67
CA CYS A 404 1.69 -0.28 29.45
C CYS A 404 1.68 -1.80 29.74
N ASP A 405 1.67 -2.19 31.02
CA ASP A 405 1.51 -3.58 31.45
C ASP A 405 0.03 -3.90 31.53
N LEU A 406 -0.61 -4.10 30.37
CA LEU A 406 -1.92 -4.73 30.26
C LEU A 406 -2.09 -5.23 28.82
N GLU A 407 -2.09 -6.55 28.68
CA GLU A 407 -2.59 -7.22 27.48
C GLU A 407 -3.97 -6.68 27.11
N LEU A 408 -4.10 -6.31 25.83
CA LEU A 408 -5.32 -6.41 25.03
C LEU A 408 -6.64 -6.06 25.74
N LYS A 409 -6.98 -4.76 25.87
CA LYS A 409 -8.39 -4.36 25.72
C LYS A 409 -8.53 -3.12 24.84
N TYR A 410 -9.24 -3.34 23.74
CA TYR A 410 -9.75 -2.47 22.68
C TYR A 410 -10.21 -1.04 23.12
N ASN A 411 -10.47 -0.82 24.41
CA ASN A 411 -10.89 0.47 24.98
C ASN A 411 -9.78 1.54 25.06
N TYR A 412 -8.50 1.17 25.11
CA TYR A 412 -7.42 2.13 25.35
C TYR A 412 -7.08 3.01 24.13
N MET A 413 -7.23 2.45 22.92
CA MET A 413 -7.05 3.20 21.67
C MET A 413 -8.17 4.24 21.47
N LYS A 414 -9.41 3.89 21.89
CA LYS A 414 -10.56 4.82 21.86
C LYS A 414 -10.37 6.01 22.80
N TYR A 415 -9.74 5.80 23.96
CA TYR A 415 -9.38 6.86 24.89
C TYR A 415 -8.37 7.86 24.28
N LEU A 416 -7.29 7.37 23.64
CA LEU A 416 -6.30 8.23 23.01
C LEU A 416 -6.85 8.95 21.76
N PHE A 417 -7.67 8.27 20.95
CA PHE A 417 -8.34 8.86 19.79
C PHE A 417 -9.27 10.01 20.19
N ASN A 418 -10.06 9.82 21.25
CA ASN A 418 -10.96 10.86 21.78
C ASN A 418 -10.23 12.09 22.36
N GLN A 419 -8.96 11.97 22.76
CA GLN A 419 -8.18 13.13 23.21
C GLN A 419 -7.62 13.98 22.06
N ILE A 420 -7.55 13.43 20.84
CA ILE A 420 -6.97 14.12 19.68
C ILE A 420 -8.05 14.83 18.85
N HIS A 421 -9.31 14.39 18.94
CA HIS A 421 -10.44 15.00 18.26
C HIS A 421 -11.62 15.27 19.21
N THR A 422 -11.70 16.50 19.76
CA THR A 422 -12.97 17.24 19.96
C THR A 422 -12.70 18.66 20.49
N PRO A 423 -13.42 19.70 20.02
CA PRO A 423 -13.74 20.85 20.86
C PRO A 423 -14.74 20.41 21.94
N ILE A 424 -14.54 20.93 23.15
CA ILE A 424 -15.20 20.59 24.40
C ILE A 424 -16.74 20.64 24.31
N GLN A 425 -17.43 19.59 24.79
CA GLN A 425 -18.55 19.71 25.74
C GLN A 425 -18.83 18.37 26.44
N ILE A 426 -18.36 18.25 27.68
CA ILE A 426 -18.68 17.12 28.57
C ILE A 426 -20.00 17.47 29.27
N ARG A 427 -21.08 16.78 28.94
CA ARG A 427 -22.28 16.74 29.80
C ARG A 427 -22.15 15.56 30.77
N CYS A 428 -22.00 15.88 32.05
CA CYS A 428 -22.18 14.92 33.13
C CYS A 428 -23.62 14.38 33.11
N VAL A 429 -23.77 13.06 33.20
CA VAL A 429 -25.00 12.43 33.66
C VAL A 429 -24.62 11.40 34.72
N LYS A 430 -24.89 11.74 35.98
CA LYS A 430 -25.05 10.77 37.08
C LYS A 430 -26.36 10.03 36.84
N ILE A 431 -26.37 8.70 36.90
CA ILE A 431 -27.56 7.95 37.34
C ILE A 431 -27.12 6.77 38.22
N ASN A 432 -27.51 6.93 39.50
CA ASN A 432 -27.67 6.05 40.67
C ASN A 432 -26.74 4.86 40.91
#